data_AF-A0A8X8XWB1-F1
#
_entry.id   AF-A0A8X8XWB1-F1
#
_cell.length_a   1.000
_cell.length_b   1.000
_cell.length_c   1.000
_cell.angle_alpha   90.00
_cell.angle_beta   90.00
_cell.angle_gamma   90.00
#
_symmetry.space_group_name_H-M   'P 1'
#
loop_
_entity.id
_entity.type
_entity.pdbx_description
1 polymer ?
#
loop_
_entity_poly.entity_id
_entity_poly.type
_entity_poly.pdbx_seq_one_letter_code
_entity_poly.pdbx_strand_id
1 'polypeptide(L)'
;MSEQDVENEAHSIYKGDGGNAFQDLIVFNEDGSNSKRTMTSESGEDKAKRKGKGKVTQSDSINAQCVADLHALRLAKDNENEIARARLQLAREKLDKPSMKMYQKMLLKLLEKEHLSPEDQDMKRNLTEIVFGK
;
A
#
# COMPACT_ATOMS: atom_id res chain seq x y z
N MET A 1 -38.29 -8.94 9.65
CA MET A 1 -37.08 -8.13 9.85
C MET A 1 -37.34 -6.80 9.19
N SER A 2 -37.23 -5.70 9.93
CA SER A 2 -37.44 -4.36 9.37
C SER A 2 -36.15 -3.85 8.72
N GLU A 3 -36.27 -2.91 7.78
CA GLU A 3 -35.11 -2.27 7.14
C GLU A 3 -34.21 -1.57 8.17
N GLN A 4 -34.81 -1.05 9.25
CA GLN A 4 -34.12 -0.47 10.39
C GLN A 4 -33.23 -1.49 11.14
N ASP A 5 -33.65 -2.76 11.20
CA ASP A 5 -32.88 -3.82 11.84
C ASP A 5 -31.64 -4.17 11.00
N VAL A 6 -31.77 -4.13 9.67
CA VAL A 6 -30.67 -4.38 8.73
C VAL A 6 -29.65 -3.24 8.74
N GLU A 7 -30.12 -1.99 8.81
CA GLU A 7 -29.25 -0.81 8.94
C GLU A 7 -28.47 -0.81 10.26
N ASN A 8 -29.12 -1.17 11.37
CA ASN A 8 -28.50 -1.28 12.68
C ASN A 8 -27.47 -2.42 12.75
N GLU A 9 -27.79 -3.56 12.13
CA GLU A 9 -26.87 -4.69 12.02
C GLU A 9 -25.63 -4.27 11.22
N ALA A 10 -25.79 -3.67 10.04
CA ALA A 10 -24.69 -3.19 9.21
C ALA A 10 -23.82 -2.12 9.91
N HIS A 11 -24.42 -1.22 10.69
CA HIS A 11 -23.69 -0.22 11.48
C HIS A 11 -22.85 -0.83 12.61
N SER A 12 -23.26 -1.97 13.18
CA SER A 12 -22.48 -2.67 14.22
C SER A 12 -21.20 -3.30 13.65
N ILE A 13 -21.21 -3.73 12.37
CA ILE A 13 -20.07 -4.38 11.71
C ILE A 13 -18.97 -3.36 11.37
N TYR A 14 -19.35 -2.10 11.13
CA TYR A 14 -18.41 -1.01 10.81
C TYR A 14 -17.84 -0.30 12.05
N LYS A 15 -18.53 -0.38 13.20
CA LYS A 15 -17.95 0.00 14.50
C LYS A 15 -17.07 -1.15 15.01
N GLY A 16 -15.89 -1.28 14.41
CA GLY A 16 -14.78 -1.97 15.08
C GLY A 16 -14.56 -1.35 16.46
N ASP A 17 -14.16 -2.18 17.43
CA ASP A 17 -14.11 -1.94 18.88
C ASP A 17 -13.09 -0.87 19.34
N GLY A 18 -12.82 0.13 18.51
CA GLY A 18 -11.88 1.22 18.73
C GLY A 18 -12.41 2.49 18.07
N GLY A 19 -13.23 3.24 18.82
CA GLY A 19 -13.73 4.54 18.39
C GLY A 19 -12.59 5.51 18.09
N ASN A 20 -12.33 5.74 16.82
CA ASN A 20 -11.61 6.92 16.35
C ASN A 20 -12.60 7.80 15.59
N ALA A 21 -12.95 8.94 16.20
CA ALA A 21 -13.87 9.97 15.68
C ALA A 21 -13.37 10.68 14.39
N PHE A 22 -12.45 10.08 13.65
CA PHE A 22 -11.81 10.65 12.47
C PHE A 22 -12.30 10.03 11.15
N GLN A 23 -13.07 8.93 11.20
CA GLN A 23 -13.63 8.32 9.98
C GLN A 23 -14.94 8.97 9.51
N ASP A 24 -15.66 9.71 10.36
CA ASP A 24 -16.92 10.39 9.96
C ASP A 24 -16.70 11.59 9.02
N LEU A 25 -15.45 12.06 8.84
CA LEU A 25 -15.13 13.19 7.99
C LEU A 25 -14.85 12.80 6.52
N ILE A 26 -14.62 11.51 6.24
CA ILE A 26 -14.27 11.03 4.89
C ILE A 26 -15.47 10.30 4.26
N VAL A 27 -16.60 11.00 4.17
CA VAL A 27 -17.61 10.71 3.15
C VAL A 27 -17.85 12.01 2.38
N PHE A 28 -16.94 12.32 1.45
CA PHE A 28 -17.30 13.08 0.27
C PHE A 28 -18.03 12.08 -0.65
N ASN A 29 -19.17 12.36 -1.28
CA ASN A 29 -19.48 13.57 -2.01
C ASN A 29 -20.95 13.55 -2.47
N GLU A 30 -21.46 14.74 -2.87
CA GLU A 30 -22.31 14.90 -4.05
C GLU A 30 -23.80 14.50 -3.99
N ASP A 31 -24.56 15.19 -3.14
CA ASP A 31 -25.84 15.79 -3.53
C ASP A 31 -26.31 16.79 -2.46
N GLY A 32 -26.89 17.89 -2.91
CA GLY A 32 -27.19 19.02 -2.05
C GLY A 32 -28.22 18.67 -0.98
N SER A 33 -27.87 18.84 0.30
CA SER A 33 -28.81 19.35 1.30
C SER A 33 -28.15 19.78 2.60
N ASN A 34 -28.48 21.00 2.95
CA ASN A 34 -28.28 21.72 4.21
C ASN A 34 -28.44 20.82 5.45
N SER A 35 -27.38 20.62 6.24
CA SER A 35 -27.50 20.05 7.60
C SER A 35 -26.73 20.88 8.61
N LYS A 36 -27.44 21.90 9.09
CA LYS A 36 -27.14 22.65 10.31
C LYS A 36 -27.10 21.64 11.47
N ARG A 37 -25.92 21.43 12.08
CA ARG A 37 -25.83 20.79 13.41
C ARG A 37 -25.12 21.70 14.39
N THR A 38 -25.97 22.28 15.23
CA THR A 38 -25.76 22.98 16.49
C THR A 38 -25.12 22.11 17.57
N MET A 39 -24.64 22.79 18.62
CA MET A 39 -24.07 22.34 19.90
C MET A 39 -22.55 22.13 19.86
N THR A 40 -21.75 22.92 20.58
CA THR A 40 -21.80 23.02 22.05
C THR A 40 -21.77 24.43 22.60
N SER A 41 -22.58 24.63 23.64
CA SER A 41 -22.65 25.78 24.53
C SER A 41 -21.44 25.86 25.45
N GLU A 42 -20.69 26.95 25.40
CA GLU A 42 -19.92 27.47 26.54
C GLU A 42 -20.17 28.98 26.62
N SER A 43 -21.30 29.36 27.24
CA SER A 43 -21.56 30.76 27.59
C SER A 43 -21.09 31.02 29.01
N GLY A 44 -19.84 31.44 29.14
CA GLY A 44 -19.34 32.18 30.30
C GLY A 44 -18.73 33.48 29.78
N GLU A 45 -19.54 34.54 29.69
CA GLU A 45 -19.08 35.86 29.30
C GLU A 45 -18.18 36.46 30.39
N ASP A 46 -16.95 36.87 30.05
CA ASP A 46 -16.33 38.01 30.73
C ASP A 46 -15.60 38.90 29.70
N LYS A 47 -15.85 40.21 29.77
CA LYS A 47 -15.52 41.17 28.71
C LYS A 47 -14.17 41.81 28.98
N ALA A 48 -13.16 41.47 28.17
CA ALA A 48 -11.94 42.27 28.04
C ALA A 48 -11.57 42.49 26.57
N LYS A 49 -11.73 43.74 26.10
CA LYS A 49 -11.32 44.20 24.77
C LYS A 49 -9.79 44.05 24.60
N ARG A 50 -9.32 43.25 23.65
CA ARG A 50 -7.93 43.33 23.15
C ARG A 50 -7.92 43.56 21.64
N LYS A 51 -7.45 44.76 21.28
CA LYS A 51 -7.13 45.24 19.94
C LYS A 51 -5.81 44.60 19.52
N GLY A 52 -5.79 43.75 18.48
CA GLY A 52 -4.55 43.10 18.04
C GLY A 52 -4.71 42.16 16.83
N LYS A 53 -4.51 42.73 15.64
CA LYS A 53 -3.71 42.21 14.50
C LYS A 53 -3.77 40.69 14.20
N GLY A 54 -4.44 40.35 13.09
CA GLY A 54 -4.18 39.16 12.26
C GLY A 54 -4.30 37.81 12.96
N LYS A 55 -5.54 37.37 13.22
CA LYS A 55 -5.83 36.03 13.73
C LYS A 55 -5.82 35.04 12.56
N VAL A 56 -4.70 34.36 12.31
CA VAL A 56 -4.74 33.10 11.57
C VAL A 56 -5.58 32.14 12.42
N THR A 57 -6.68 31.68 11.83
CA THR A 57 -7.67 30.85 12.51
C THR A 57 -7.02 29.50 12.81
N GLN A 58 -7.15 29.01 14.05
CA GLN A 58 -6.62 27.70 14.47
C GLN A 58 -7.07 26.54 13.56
N SER A 59 -8.24 26.69 12.93
CA SER A 59 -8.76 25.78 11.89
C SER A 59 -7.88 25.71 10.64
N ASP A 60 -7.27 26.82 10.23
CA ASP A 60 -6.44 26.87 9.02
C ASP A 60 -5.11 26.13 9.23
N SER A 61 -4.54 26.19 10.45
CA SER A 61 -3.35 25.43 10.79
C SER A 61 -3.62 23.93 10.93
N ILE A 62 -4.79 23.54 11.46
CA ILE A 62 -5.18 22.12 11.59
C ILE A 62 -5.40 21.49 10.20
N ASN A 63 -6.07 22.23 9.30
CA ASN A 63 -6.29 21.76 7.93
C ASN A 63 -4.98 21.64 7.14
N ALA A 64 -4.07 22.59 7.30
CA ALA A 64 -2.75 22.52 6.67
C ALA A 64 -1.92 21.32 7.18
N GLN A 65 -1.96 21.05 8.49
CA GLN A 65 -1.28 19.89 9.09
C GLN A 65 -1.88 18.57 8.59
N CYS A 66 -3.21 18.47 8.53
CA CYS A 66 -3.91 17.27 8.03
C CYS A 66 -3.52 16.96 6.57
N VAL A 67 -3.44 17.98 5.71
CA VAL A 67 -3.01 17.81 4.32
C VAL A 67 -1.55 17.35 4.24
N ALA A 68 -0.67 17.90 5.07
CA ALA A 68 0.73 17.48 5.13
C ALA A 68 0.87 16.02 5.59
N ASP A 69 0.11 15.61 6.59
CA ASP A 69 0.12 14.23 7.12
C ASP A 69 -0.40 13.23 6.07
N LEU A 70 -1.50 13.56 5.37
CA LEU A 70 -2.01 12.74 4.26
C LEU A 70 -1.01 12.61 3.11
N HIS A 71 -0.30 13.69 2.79
CA HIS A 71 0.75 13.66 1.79
C HIS A 71 1.93 12.77 2.22
N ALA A 72 2.36 12.88 3.47
CA ALA A 72 3.41 12.02 4.02
C ALA A 72 3.02 10.54 4.00
N LEU A 73 1.78 10.23 4.37
CA LEU A 73 1.24 8.86 4.32
C LEU A 73 1.19 8.31 2.89
N ARG A 74 0.78 9.13 1.91
CA ARG A 74 0.78 8.74 0.50
C ARG A 74 2.19 8.41 0.03
N LEU A 75 3.16 9.26 0.33
CA LEU A 75 4.57 9.03 0.00
C LEU A 75 5.11 7.74 0.61
N ALA A 76 4.83 7.49 1.90
CA ALA A 76 5.25 6.27 2.57
C ALA A 76 4.68 5.01 1.89
N LYS A 77 3.38 5.03 1.56
CA LYS A 77 2.71 3.94 0.85
C LYS A 77 3.28 3.72 -0.55
N ASP A 78 3.57 4.80 -1.29
CA ASP A 78 4.14 4.69 -2.63
C ASP A 78 5.55 4.08 -2.59
N ASN A 79 6.36 4.42 -1.59
CA ASN A 79 7.66 3.80 -1.36
C ASN A 79 7.55 2.29 -1.05
N GLU A 80 6.61 1.91 -0.19
CA GLU A 80 6.34 0.50 0.10
C GLU A 80 5.91 -0.28 -1.15
N ASN A 81 5.07 0.34 -1.99
CA ASN A 81 4.64 -0.24 -3.26
C ASN A 81 5.80 -0.42 -4.24
N GLU A 82 6.71 0.54 -4.33
CA GLU A 82 7.92 0.42 -5.16
C GLU A 82 8.79 -0.74 -4.69
N ILE A 83 9.02 -0.86 -3.37
CA ILE A 83 9.75 -1.98 -2.78
C ILE A 83 9.06 -3.32 -3.09
N ALA A 84 7.73 -3.39 -2.97
CA ALA A 84 6.96 -4.58 -3.27
C ALA A 84 7.09 -4.99 -4.74
N ARG A 85 7.04 -4.03 -5.67
CA ARG A 85 7.25 -4.26 -7.10
C ARG A 85 8.65 -4.76 -7.39
N ALA A 86 9.68 -4.15 -6.80
CA ALA A 86 11.07 -4.59 -6.96
C ALA A 86 11.28 -6.02 -6.44
N ARG A 87 10.69 -6.37 -5.29
CA ARG A 87 10.73 -7.73 -4.74
C ARG A 87 10.06 -8.74 -5.66
N LEU A 88 8.91 -8.40 -6.24
CA LEU A 88 8.20 -9.25 -7.20
C LEU A 88 9.01 -9.49 -8.47
N GLN A 89 9.68 -8.44 -8.99
CA GLN A 89 10.55 -8.57 -10.16
C GLN A 89 11.72 -9.51 -9.87
N LEU A 90 12.41 -9.34 -8.74
CA LEU A 90 13.50 -10.23 -8.33
C LEU A 90 13.04 -11.68 -8.15
N ALA A 91 11.84 -11.89 -7.58
CA ALA A 91 11.27 -13.23 -7.43
C ALA A 91 11.00 -13.89 -8.79
N ARG A 92 10.51 -13.13 -9.78
CA ARG A 92 10.32 -13.62 -11.15
C ARG A 92 11.65 -13.98 -11.81
N GLU A 93 12.67 -13.12 -11.72
CA GLU A 93 14.00 -13.41 -12.28
C GLU A 93 14.66 -14.65 -11.66
N LYS A 94 14.43 -14.89 -10.36
CA LYS A 94 14.90 -16.10 -9.67
C LYS A 94 14.15 -17.36 -10.09
N LEU A 95 12.90 -17.24 -10.52
CA LEU A 95 12.09 -18.36 -11.01
C LEU A 95 12.38 -18.67 -12.48
N ASP A 96 12.64 -17.64 -13.29
CA ASP A 96 12.92 -17.77 -14.72
C ASP A 96 14.26 -18.47 -14.97
N LYS A 97 15.23 -18.30 -14.07
CA LYS A 97 16.49 -19.05 -14.11
C LYS A 97 16.25 -20.50 -13.66
N PRO A 98 16.54 -21.50 -14.52
CA PRO A 98 16.57 -22.88 -14.11
C PRO A 98 17.38 -23.09 -12.83
N SER A 99 16.86 -23.93 -11.93
CA SER A 99 17.62 -24.34 -10.75
C SER A 99 18.96 -24.97 -11.19
N MET A 100 20.01 -24.79 -10.39
CA MET A 100 21.32 -25.42 -10.64
C MET A 100 21.21 -26.94 -10.87
N LYS A 101 20.30 -27.60 -10.16
CA LYS A 101 20.00 -29.04 -10.31
C LYS A 101 19.48 -29.39 -11.71
N MET A 102 18.72 -28.49 -12.35
CA MET A 102 18.21 -28.70 -13.71
C MET A 102 19.36 -28.65 -14.72
N TYR A 103 20.28 -27.68 -14.60
CA TYR A 103 21.48 -27.62 -15.42
C TYR A 103 22.38 -28.85 -15.27
N GLN A 104 22.61 -29.30 -14.02
CA GLN A 104 23.35 -30.53 -13.74
C GLN A 104 22.69 -31.76 -14.40
N LYS A 105 21.38 -31.90 -14.29
CA LYS A 105 20.63 -33.02 -14.90
C LYS A 105 20.69 -32.99 -16.42
N MET A 106 20.62 -31.82 -17.03
CA MET A 106 20.73 -31.66 -18.48
C MET A 106 22.14 -31.99 -18.97
N LEU A 107 23.17 -31.53 -18.24
CA LEU A 107 24.56 -31.87 -18.55
C LEU A 107 24.80 -33.38 -18.46
N LEU A 108 24.28 -34.05 -17.42
CA LEU A 108 24.39 -35.50 -17.27
C LEU A 108 23.79 -36.24 -18.48
N LYS A 109 22.59 -35.84 -18.92
CA LYS A 109 21.95 -36.42 -20.12
C LYS A 109 22.81 -36.25 -21.39
N LEU A 110 23.49 -35.12 -21.55
CA LEU A 110 24.40 -34.90 -22.68
C LEU A 110 25.67 -35.75 -22.55
N LEU A 111 26.13 -36.04 -21.34
CA LEU A 111 27.29 -36.91 -21.10
C LEU A 111 26.99 -38.40 -21.34
N GLU A 112 25.72 -38.81 -21.21
CA GLU A 112 25.27 -40.18 -21.49
C GLU A 112 25.21 -40.52 -22.99
N LYS A 113 25.18 -39.51 -23.87
CA LYS A 113 25.10 -39.71 -25.32
C LYS A 113 26.48 -40.01 -25.90
N GLU A 114 26.58 -41.11 -26.64
CA GLU A 114 27.82 -41.52 -27.34
C GLU A 114 28.21 -40.52 -28.44
N HIS A 115 27.21 -39.96 -29.14
CA HIS A 115 27.39 -38.95 -30.16
C HIS A 115 26.44 -37.77 -29.89
N LEU A 116 27.01 -36.57 -29.85
CA LEU A 116 26.28 -35.33 -29.67
C LEU A 116 26.20 -34.60 -31.02
N SER A 117 25.08 -33.97 -31.30
CA SER A 117 24.99 -33.02 -32.40
C SER A 117 25.92 -31.83 -32.14
N PRO A 118 26.31 -31.05 -33.17
CA PRO A 118 27.06 -29.82 -32.95
C PRO A 118 26.39 -28.87 -31.95
N GLU A 119 25.06 -28.73 -32.03
CA GLU A 119 24.27 -27.90 -31.10
C GLU A 119 24.34 -28.43 -29.66
N ASP A 120 24.25 -29.75 -29.48
CA ASP A 120 24.37 -30.38 -28.16
C ASP A 120 25.78 -30.24 -27.57
N GLN A 121 26.82 -30.21 -28.41
CA GLN A 121 28.19 -29.93 -27.97
C GLN A 121 28.32 -28.50 -27.42
N ASP A 122 27.72 -27.53 -28.10
CA ASP A 122 27.71 -26.14 -27.64
C ASP A 122 26.91 -26.00 -26.35
N MET A 123 25.74 -26.63 -26.27
CA MET A 123 24.94 -26.67 -25.05
C MET A 123 25.71 -27.31 -23.89
N LYS A 124 26.43 -28.42 -24.13
CA LYS A 124 27.27 -29.08 -23.15
C LYS A 124 28.39 -28.16 -22.64
N ARG A 125 29.05 -27.40 -23.52
CA ARG A 125 30.07 -26.42 -23.12
C ARG A 125 29.47 -25.34 -22.22
N ASN A 126 28.37 -24.71 -22.65
CA ASN A 126 27.68 -23.68 -21.87
C ASN A 126 27.23 -24.21 -20.49
N LEU A 127 26.65 -25.41 -20.44
CA LEU A 127 26.27 -26.02 -19.16
C LEU A 127 27.46 -26.34 -18.26
N THR A 128 28.61 -26.70 -18.83
CA THR A 128 29.83 -26.94 -18.07
C THR A 128 30.34 -25.63 -17.45
N GLU A 129 30.30 -24.53 -18.20
CA GLU A 129 30.64 -23.19 -17.70
C GLU A 129 29.67 -22.76 -16.58
N ILE A 130 28.36 -22.95 -16.74
CA ILE A 130 27.37 -22.63 -15.70
C ILE A 130 27.58 -23.48 -14.43
N VAL A 131 27.84 -24.78 -14.57
CA VAL A 131 27.92 -25.72 -13.42
C VAL A 131 29.25 -25.62 -12.69
N PHE A 132 30.35 -25.37 -13.39
CA PHE A 132 31.71 -25.42 -12.84
C PHE A 132 32.45 -24.09 -12.85
N GLY A 133 31.94 -23.05 -13.51
CA GLY A 133 32.55 -21.71 -13.57
C GLY A 133 33.92 -21.69 -14.27
N LYS A 134 34.11 -22.54 -15.29
CA LYS A 134 35.38 -22.72 -16.01
C LYS A 134 35.38 -22.03 -17.36
#